data_AF-A0AAQ3JUC0-F1
#
_entry.id   AF-A0AAQ3JUC0-F1
#
_cell.length_a   1.000
_cell.length_b   1.000
_cell.length_c   1.000
_cell.angle_alpha   90.00
_cell.angle_beta   90.00
_cell.angle_gamma   90.00
#
_symmetry.space_group_name_H-M   'P 1'
#
loop_
_entity.id
_entity.type
_entity.pdbx_description
1 polymer ?
#
loop_
_entity_poly.entity_id
_entity_poly.type
_entity_poly.pdbx_seq_one_letter_code
_entity_poly.pdbx_strand_id
1 'polypeptide(L)'
;MQSNPVGDGSLMDSDSCEDETVRDKSLDATADHWAHLPMDTMGDLASAIDVSRITEVKAWLASLFEAAGRDVATFEYTPCSMAHLHSLATLSQSRSRAASIDAADLRLKASEYHVEATRICEIPSHFA
;
A
#
# COMPACT_ATOMS: atom_id res chain seq x y z
N MET A 1 -37.19 -2.88 -53.43
CA MET A 1 -38.20 -3.43 -52.50
C MET A 1 -37.42 -4.11 -51.38
N GLN A 2 -37.42 -3.69 -50.12
CA GLN A 2 -38.20 -2.69 -49.40
C GLN A 2 -37.28 -2.11 -48.31
N SER A 3 -37.40 -0.80 -48.09
CA SER A 3 -36.84 -0.08 -46.95
C SER A 3 -37.77 -0.21 -45.74
N ASN A 4 -37.22 0.16 -44.58
CA ASN A 4 -37.83 0.55 -43.29
C ASN A 4 -37.77 -0.47 -42.13
N PRO A 5 -37.84 0.00 -40.86
CA PRO A 5 -37.20 1.22 -40.32
C PRO A 5 -36.64 1.03 -38.88
N VAL A 6 -35.90 2.06 -38.44
CA VAL A 6 -35.82 2.64 -37.08
C VAL A 6 -36.41 1.81 -35.93
N GLY A 7 -35.52 1.40 -35.02
CA GLY A 7 -35.84 1.03 -33.65
C GLY A 7 -34.90 1.78 -32.73
N ASP A 8 -35.21 3.06 -32.52
CA ASP A 8 -34.70 3.88 -31.42
C ASP A 8 -35.19 3.26 -30.10
N GLY A 9 -34.26 3.07 -29.17
CA GLY A 9 -34.48 2.38 -27.90
C GLY A 9 -33.65 3.01 -26.79
N SER A 10 -33.44 4.33 -26.86
CA SER A 10 -33.01 5.11 -25.72
C SER A 10 -34.24 5.50 -24.91
N LEU A 11 -34.57 4.70 -23.89
CA LEU A 11 -35.57 5.08 -22.90
C LEU A 11 -35.32 4.36 -21.58
N MET A 12 -34.55 5.00 -20.70
CA MET A 12 -34.72 4.98 -19.26
C MET A 12 -34.22 6.33 -18.74
N ASP A 13 -35.08 7.34 -18.89
CA ASP A 13 -35.05 8.53 -18.05
C ASP A 13 -35.82 8.21 -16.76
N SER A 14 -35.35 8.80 -15.66
CA SER A 14 -35.97 8.88 -14.33
C SER A 14 -35.65 7.74 -13.37
N ASP A 15 -34.63 7.94 -12.54
CA ASP A 15 -34.98 8.31 -11.17
C ASP A 15 -34.05 9.40 -10.65
N SER A 16 -34.69 10.42 -10.13
CA SER A 16 -34.13 11.66 -9.64
C SER A 16 -33.72 11.41 -8.21
N CYS A 17 -32.44 11.16 -7.95
CA CYS A 17 -31.91 11.26 -6.60
C CYS A 17 -31.34 12.67 -6.44
N GLU A 18 -32.23 13.62 -6.17
CA GLU A 18 -31.84 14.87 -5.51
C GLU A 18 -31.43 14.50 -4.08
N ASP A 19 -30.20 14.03 -3.91
CA ASP A 19 -29.59 13.99 -2.58
C ASP A 19 -29.02 15.37 -2.31
N GLU A 20 -29.86 16.18 -1.67
CA GLU A 20 -29.49 17.40 -0.98
C GLU A 20 -28.44 17.04 0.09
N THR A 21 -27.17 16.95 -0.32
CA THR A 21 -26.07 16.89 0.64
C THR A 21 -25.97 18.27 1.29
N VAL A 22 -26.66 18.34 2.41
CA VAL A 22 -26.51 19.29 3.50
C VAL A 22 -25.06 19.75 3.54
N ARG A 23 -24.88 21.06 3.34
CA ARG A 23 -23.66 21.79 3.67
C ARG A 23 -23.30 21.53 5.13
N ASP A 24 -22.53 20.49 5.40
CA ASP A 24 -21.76 20.41 6.64
C ASP A 24 -20.40 21.07 6.41
N LYS A 25 -20.41 22.32 6.86
CA LYS A 25 -19.31 23.26 6.94
C LYS A 25 -18.21 22.66 7.82
N SER A 26 -17.20 22.00 7.25
CA SER A 26 -16.01 21.67 8.04
C SER A 26 -14.79 21.31 7.19
N LEU A 27 -14.38 22.20 6.27
CA LEU A 27 -13.10 22.06 5.57
C LEU A 27 -12.21 23.30 5.60
N ASP A 28 -12.49 24.31 6.44
CA ASP A 28 -11.53 25.40 6.70
C ASP A 28 -10.93 25.41 8.12
N ALA A 29 -11.56 24.75 9.10
CA ALA A 29 -11.16 24.86 10.51
C ALA A 29 -9.82 24.18 10.89
N THR A 30 -9.17 23.44 10.00
CA THR A 30 -7.85 22.82 10.26
C THR A 30 -6.67 23.62 9.71
N ALA A 31 -6.89 24.60 8.83
CA ALA A 31 -5.80 25.43 8.31
C ALA A 31 -5.34 26.46 9.34
N ASP A 32 -6.24 26.99 10.17
CA ASP A 32 -5.93 28.04 11.15
C ASP A 32 -5.48 27.52 12.52
N HIS A 33 -5.63 26.21 12.80
CA HIS A 33 -5.18 25.62 14.07
C HIS A 33 -3.67 25.73 14.27
N TRP A 34 -2.89 25.71 13.18
CA TRP A 34 -1.43 25.76 13.22
C TRP A 34 -0.86 27.18 13.37
N ALA A 35 -1.66 28.23 13.19
CA ALA A 35 -1.18 29.63 13.22
C ALA A 35 -0.97 30.18 14.65
N HIS A 36 -1.52 29.52 15.67
CA HIS A 36 -1.43 29.94 17.08
C HIS A 36 -0.65 28.97 17.97
N LEU A 37 -0.05 27.91 17.41
CA LEU A 37 0.80 27.03 18.18
C LEU A 37 2.13 27.73 18.49
N PRO A 38 2.58 27.75 19.75
CA PRO A 38 3.92 28.24 20.07
C PRO A 38 4.94 27.46 19.26
N MET A 39 5.91 28.16 18.65
CA MET A 39 6.94 27.57 17.79
C MET A 39 7.70 26.40 18.46
N ASP A 40 7.71 26.37 19.80
CA ASP A 40 8.28 25.30 20.61
C ASP A 40 7.60 23.93 20.38
N THR A 41 6.28 23.90 20.16
CA THR A 41 5.53 22.65 19.89
C THR A 41 5.93 22.02 18.55
N MET A 42 6.26 22.84 17.56
CA MET A 42 6.65 22.35 16.23
C MET A 42 8.07 21.74 16.25
N GLY A 43 8.97 22.29 17.07
CA GLY A 43 10.29 21.71 17.32
C GLY A 43 10.21 20.37 18.06
N ASP A 44 9.32 20.25 19.04
CA ASP A 44 9.11 19.00 19.78
C ASP A 44 8.55 17.87 18.89
N LEU A 45 7.59 18.21 18.01
CA LEU A 45 7.05 17.25 17.04
C LEU A 45 8.11 16.81 16.01
N ALA A 46 8.90 17.75 15.47
CA ALA A 46 9.99 17.42 14.55
C ALA A 46 11.02 16.51 15.21
N SER A 47 11.40 16.80 16.46
CA SER A 47 12.28 15.97 17.27
C SER A 47 11.71 14.57 17.50
N ALA A 48 10.43 14.45 17.85
CA ALA A 48 9.76 13.17 18.04
C ALA A 48 9.71 12.31 16.76
N ILE A 49 9.47 12.95 15.60
CA ILE A 49 9.52 12.30 14.29
C ILE A 49 10.95 11.81 14.00
N ASP A 50 11.97 12.63 14.27
CA ASP A 50 13.35 12.25 14.05
C ASP A 50 13.79 11.08 14.94
N VAL A 51 13.39 11.07 16.22
CA VAL A 51 13.61 9.93 17.11
C VAL A 51 12.97 8.66 16.55
N SER A 52 11.72 8.76 16.08
CA SER A 52 10.99 7.63 15.49
C SER A 52 11.73 7.09 14.25
N ARG A 53 12.14 7.97 13.33
CA ARG A 53 12.91 7.61 12.13
C ARG A 53 14.26 6.97 12.48
N ILE A 54 14.93 7.47 13.52
CA ILE A 54 16.20 6.90 14.00
C ILE A 54 15.99 5.49 14.54
N THR A 55 14.95 5.27 15.36
CA THR A 55 14.66 3.93 15.89
C THR A 55 14.32 2.94 14.79
N GLU A 56 13.54 3.37 13.80
CA GLU A 56 13.18 2.54 12.64
C GLU A 56 14.42 2.13 11.84
N VAL A 57 15.27 3.09 11.47
CA VAL A 57 16.50 2.81 10.71
C VAL A 57 17.43 1.87 11.47
N LYS A 58 17.58 2.06 12.80
CA LYS A 58 18.40 1.17 13.63
C LYS A 58 17.85 -0.25 13.65
N ALA A 59 16.53 -0.41 13.82
CA ALA A 59 15.89 -1.72 13.78
C ALA A 59 16.02 -2.39 12.41
N TRP A 60 15.84 -1.63 11.32
CA TRP A 60 16.00 -2.11 9.95
C TRP A 60 17.44 -2.58 9.67
N LEU A 61 18.45 -1.82 10.09
CA LEU A 61 19.85 -2.21 9.96
C LEU A 61 20.17 -3.46 10.78
N ALA A 62 19.69 -3.54 12.03
CA ALA A 62 19.87 -4.72 12.87
C ALA A 62 19.31 -5.98 12.19
N SER A 63 18.08 -5.90 11.69
CA SER A 63 17.45 -7.03 10.96
C SER A 63 18.22 -7.43 9.71
N LEU A 64 18.72 -6.46 8.92
CA LEU A 64 19.47 -6.73 7.69
C LEU A 64 20.81 -7.43 7.97
N PHE A 65 21.50 -7.01 9.02
CA PHE A 65 22.79 -7.55 9.41
C PHE A 65 22.66 -8.91 10.09
N GLU A 66 21.65 -9.09 10.96
CA GLU A 66 21.31 -10.38 11.55
C GLU A 66 21.00 -11.42 10.47
N ALA A 67 20.17 -11.08 9.47
CA ALA A 67 19.87 -11.96 8.34
C ALA A 67 21.10 -12.34 7.52
N ALA A 68 22.14 -11.49 7.53
CA ALA A 68 23.42 -11.75 6.87
C ALA A 68 24.45 -12.44 7.78
N GLY A 69 24.11 -12.75 9.04
CA GLY A 69 25.04 -13.30 10.04
C GLY A 69 26.20 -12.36 10.37
N ARG A 70 25.97 -11.04 10.30
CA ARG A 70 26.97 -10.00 10.57
C ARG A 70 26.51 -9.07 11.69
N ASP A 71 27.46 -8.43 12.36
CA ASP A 71 27.17 -7.36 13.31
C ASP A 71 27.03 -6.02 12.59
N VAL A 72 26.11 -5.17 13.08
CA VAL A 72 25.93 -3.81 12.57
C VAL A 72 27.22 -3.02 12.80
N ALA A 73 27.79 -2.50 11.71
CA ALA A 73 28.98 -1.67 11.79
C ALA A 73 28.73 -0.42 12.64
N THR A 74 29.73 -0.01 13.41
CA THR A 74 29.69 1.26 14.14
C THR A 74 30.01 2.41 13.19
N PHE A 75 29.06 3.32 12.98
CA PHE A 75 29.26 4.53 12.18
C PHE A 75 28.54 5.71 12.83
N GLU A 76 28.95 6.91 12.44
CA GLU A 76 28.35 8.14 12.93
C GLU A 76 27.02 8.42 12.23
N TYR A 77 25.97 8.62 13.02
CA TYR A 77 24.64 8.96 12.52
C TYR A 77 24.50 10.47 12.37
N THR A 78 24.96 11.01 11.24
CA THR A 78 24.71 12.40 10.86
C THR A 78 23.26 12.57 10.37
N PRO A 79 22.66 13.78 10.45
CA PRO A 79 21.30 14.01 9.93
C PRO A 79 21.15 13.67 8.44
N CYS A 80 22.17 13.98 7.62
CA CYS A 80 22.18 13.67 6.20
C CYS A 80 22.23 12.15 5.94
N SER A 81 23.10 11.42 6.66
CA SER A 81 23.15 9.96 6.55
C SER A 81 21.86 9.31 7.05
N MET A 82 21.25 9.84 8.12
CA MET A 82 19.97 9.35 8.63
C MET A 82 18.84 9.53 7.63
N ALA A 83 18.75 10.69 6.98
CA ALA A 83 17.75 10.92 5.94
C ALA A 83 17.92 9.94 4.77
N HIS A 84 19.17 9.74 4.31
CA HIS A 84 19.48 8.79 3.24
C HIS A 84 19.14 7.34 3.62
N LEU A 85 19.56 6.90 4.81
CA LEU A 85 19.28 5.55 5.31
C LEU A 85 17.78 5.31 5.49
N HIS A 86 17.04 6.30 5.98
CA HIS A 86 15.59 6.23 6.09
C HIS A 86 14.94 6.03 4.70
N SER A 87 15.35 6.78 3.69
CA SER A 87 14.86 6.59 2.31
C SER A 87 15.18 5.19 1.78
N LEU A 88 16.37 4.65 2.07
CA LEU A 88 16.73 3.28 1.70
C LEU A 88 15.88 2.24 2.43
N ALA A 89 15.63 2.44 3.73
CA ALA A 89 14.78 1.58 4.54
C ALA A 89 13.36 1.52 3.97
N THR A 90 12.75 2.68 3.71
CA THR A 90 11.40 2.76 3.11
C THR A 90 11.33 2.04 1.76
N LEU A 91 12.33 2.23 0.90
CA LEU A 91 12.38 1.57 -0.41
C LEU A 91 12.58 0.05 -0.29
N SER A 92 13.41 -0.39 0.66
CA SER A 92 13.65 -1.82 0.93
C SER A 92 12.38 -2.52 1.41
N GLN A 93 11.67 -1.89 2.36
CA GLN A 93 10.44 -2.42 2.92
C GLN A 93 9.32 -2.46 1.88
N SER A 94 9.15 -1.41 1.07
CA SER A 94 8.13 -1.39 0.01
C SER A 94 8.37 -2.49 -1.04
N ARG A 95 9.62 -2.69 -1.45
CA ARG A 95 10.00 -3.80 -2.35
C ARG A 95 9.74 -5.17 -1.73
N SER A 96 10.08 -5.35 -0.45
CA SER A 96 9.84 -6.62 0.26
C SER A 96 8.34 -6.92 0.37
N ARG A 97 7.53 -5.89 0.62
CA ARG A 97 6.07 -6.02 0.66
C ARG A 97 5.51 -6.39 -0.72
N ALA A 98 5.94 -5.73 -1.79
CA ALA A 98 5.53 -6.07 -3.15
C ALA A 98 5.88 -7.52 -3.49
N ALA A 99 7.12 -7.95 -3.26
CA ALA A 99 7.56 -9.32 -3.49
C ALA A 99 6.76 -10.35 -2.67
N SER A 100 6.35 -10.00 -1.44
CA SER A 100 5.52 -10.87 -0.61
C SER A 100 4.11 -11.06 -1.17
N ILE A 101 3.54 -10.02 -1.77
CA ILE A 101 2.23 -10.07 -2.44
C ILE A 101 2.33 -10.96 -3.68
N ASP A 102 3.33 -10.72 -4.53
CA ASP A 102 3.56 -11.51 -5.75
C ASP A 102 3.78 -12.99 -5.41
N ALA A 103 4.56 -13.27 -4.37
CA ALA A 103 4.80 -14.64 -3.91
C ALA A 103 3.52 -15.29 -3.34
N ALA A 104 2.59 -14.53 -2.75
CA ALA A 104 1.32 -15.07 -2.28
C ALA A 104 0.40 -15.42 -3.47
N ASP A 105 0.32 -14.54 -4.47
CA ASP A 105 -0.46 -14.75 -5.69
C ASP A 105 0.03 -15.99 -6.46
N LEU A 106 1.35 -16.12 -6.64
CA LEU A 106 1.94 -17.29 -7.29
C LEU A 106 1.65 -18.60 -6.56
N ARG A 107 1.64 -18.61 -5.23
CA ARG A 107 1.29 -19.81 -4.45
C ARG A 107 -0.17 -20.19 -4.62
N LEU A 108 -1.07 -19.21 -4.62
CA LEU A 108 -2.49 -19.44 -4.88
C LEU A 108 -2.67 -20.03 -6.29
N LYS A 109 -2.05 -19.40 -7.30
CA LYS A 109 -2.11 -19.88 -8.68
C LYS A 109 -1.56 -21.29 -8.85
N ALA A 110 -0.44 -21.61 -8.19
CA ALA A 110 0.12 -22.95 -8.19
C ALA A 110 -0.84 -23.99 -7.58
N SER A 111 -1.54 -23.64 -6.49
CA SER A 111 -2.50 -24.55 -5.86
C SER A 111 -3.68 -24.89 -6.77
N GLU A 112 -4.17 -23.92 -7.56
CA GLU A 112 -5.21 -24.16 -8.57
C GLU A 112 -4.73 -25.14 -9.65
N TYR A 113 -3.50 -24.96 -10.13
CA TYR A 113 -2.92 -25.88 -11.12
C TYR A 113 -2.73 -27.29 -10.55
N HIS A 114 -2.37 -27.42 -9.28
CA HIS A 114 -2.29 -28.73 -8.62
C HIS A 114 -3.65 -29.43 -8.56
N VAL A 115 -4.72 -28.70 -8.20
CA VAL A 115 -6.09 -29.25 -8.17
C VAL A 115 -6.59 -29.63 -9.56
N GLU A 116 -6.28 -28.84 -10.59
CA GLU A 116 -6.65 -29.18 -11.96
C GLU A 116 -5.88 -30.41 -12.45
N ALA A 117 -4.58 -30.49 -12.16
CA ALA A 117 -3.75 -31.63 -12.52
C ALA A 117 -4.24 -32.93 -11.87
N THR A 118 -4.65 -32.91 -10.59
CA THR A 118 -5.21 -34.10 -9.95
C THR A 118 -6.51 -34.54 -10.62
N ARG A 119 -7.41 -33.60 -10.94
CA ARG A 119 -8.65 -33.91 -11.66
C ARG A 119 -8.38 -34.55 -13.03
N ILE A 120 -7.45 -34.00 -13.81
CA ILE A 120 -7.11 -34.55 -15.14
C ILE A 120 -6.51 -35.95 -15.00
N CYS A 121 -5.68 -36.20 -13.99
CA CYS A 121 -5.09 -37.51 -13.73
C CYS A 121 -6.09 -38.54 -13.19
N GLU A 122 -7.20 -38.13 -12.58
CA GLU A 122 -8.29 -39.03 -12.19
C GLU A 122 -9.04 -39.59 -13.40
N ILE A 123 -9.14 -38.84 -14.51
CA ILE A 123 -9.82 -39.28 -15.74
C ILE A 123 -9.22 -40.59 -16.30
N PRO A 124 -7.90 -40.71 -16.55
CA PRO A 124 -7.31 -41.96 -17.03
C PRO A 124 -7.35 -43.09 -16.00
N SER A 125 -7.49 -42.80 -14.69
CA SER A 125 -7.60 -43.84 -13.66
C SER A 125 -9.00 -44.48 -13.56
N HIS A 126 -10.03 -43.82 -14.07
CA HIS A 126 -11.40 -44.35 -14.09
C HIS A 126 -11.66 -45.31 -15.27
N PHE A 127 -10.81 -45.30 -16.31
CA PHE A 127 -10.97 -46.11 -17.52
C PHE A 127 -9.97 -47.28 -17.64
N ALA A 128 -9.18 -47.54 -16.60
CA ALA A 128 -8.22 -48.65 -16.50
C ALA A 128 -8.68 -49.67 -15.45
#